data_AF-A0A1V5ZCZ7-F1
#
_entry.id   AF-A0A1V5ZCZ7-F1
#
_cell.length_a   1.000
_cell.length_b   1.000
_cell.length_c   1.000
_cell.angle_alpha   90.00
_cell.angle_beta   90.00
_cell.angle_gamma   90.00
#
_symmetry.space_group_name_H-M   'P 1'
#
loop_
_entity.id
_entity.type
_entity.pdbx_description
1 polymer ?
#
loop_
_entity_poly.entity_id
_entity_poly.type
_entity_poly.pdbx_seq_one_letter_code
_entity_poly.pdbx_strand_id
1 'polypeptide(L)'
;MTTYTEDTLVQQTTAECLEQELGWQSVYAYNNEDFGPNSLLGRASDREVALTRPLRKKLTEFNPGLRRLMTMRYGRSWPRRPHRCLFR
;
A
#
# COMPACT_ATOMS: atom_id res chain seq x y z
N MET A 1 28.48 -21.15 -2.69
CA MET A 1 27.49 -20.05 -2.88
C MET A 1 28.20 -18.92 -3.57
N THR A 2 27.74 -18.54 -4.76
CA THR A 2 28.32 -17.44 -5.55
C THR A 2 27.99 -16.12 -4.87
N THR A 3 29.01 -15.42 -4.38
CA THR A 3 28.92 -14.19 -3.57
C THR A 3 28.53 -12.93 -4.36
N TYR A 4 28.47 -13.00 -5.68
CA TYR A 4 28.25 -11.86 -6.57
C TYR A 4 27.07 -12.13 -7.50
N THR A 5 25.84 -11.98 -6.99
CA THR A 5 24.59 -12.08 -7.76
C THR A 5 23.85 -10.73 -7.72
N GLU A 6 22.95 -10.50 -8.68
CA GLU A 6 22.13 -9.28 -8.75
C GLU A 6 21.35 -9.05 -7.44
N ASP A 7 20.79 -10.12 -6.88
CA ASP A 7 20.04 -10.09 -5.62
C ASP A 7 20.86 -9.44 -4.50
N THR A 8 22.13 -9.81 -4.36
CA THR A 8 23.00 -9.32 -3.27
C THR A 8 23.60 -7.95 -3.56
N LEU A 9 23.97 -7.67 -4.82
CA LEU A 9 24.69 -6.45 -5.17
C LEU A 9 23.76 -5.25 -5.40
N VAL A 10 22.58 -5.51 -5.95
CA VAL A 10 21.66 -4.44 -6.38
C VAL A 10 20.40 -4.48 -5.53
N GLN A 11 19.68 -5.59 -5.50
CA GLN A 11 18.35 -5.61 -4.86
C GLN A 11 18.43 -5.43 -3.34
N GLN A 12 19.29 -6.20 -2.66
CA GLN A 12 19.50 -6.09 -1.22
C GLN A 12 20.05 -4.70 -0.86
N THR A 13 21.11 -4.25 -1.52
CA THR A 13 21.68 -2.91 -1.29
C THR A 13 20.64 -1.79 -1.47
N THR A 14 19.78 -1.91 -2.48
CA THR A 14 18.71 -0.92 -2.73
C THR A 14 17.64 -0.98 -1.63
N ALA A 15 17.24 -2.18 -1.21
CA ALA A 15 16.28 -2.37 -0.13
C ALA A 15 16.81 -1.78 1.19
N GLU A 16 18.07 -2.05 1.53
CA GLU A 16 18.74 -1.51 2.72
C GLU A 16 18.83 0.02 2.67
N CYS A 17 19.18 0.60 1.53
CA CYS A 17 19.24 2.05 1.35
C CYS A 17 17.86 2.71 1.54
N LEU A 18 16.80 2.14 0.96
CA LEU A 18 15.43 2.64 1.12
C LEU A 18 14.96 2.55 2.59
N GLU A 19 15.33 1.49 3.30
CA GLU A 19 15.02 1.32 4.72
C GLU A 19 15.78 2.33 5.59
N GLN A 20 17.10 2.42 5.43
CA GLN A 20 17.96 3.21 6.30
C GLN A 20 17.82 4.72 6.05
N GLU A 21 17.74 5.15 4.79
CA GLU A 21 17.72 6.57 4.43
C GLU A 21 16.31 7.15 4.39
N LEU A 22 15.31 6.37 3.98
CA LEU A 22 13.93 6.84 3.83
C LEU A 22 12.93 6.24 4.83
N GLY A 23 13.35 5.25 5.63
CA GLY A 23 12.47 4.56 6.57
C GLY A 23 11.44 3.67 5.87
N TRP A 24 11.68 3.25 4.62
CA TRP A 24 10.74 2.44 3.86
C TRP A 24 10.80 0.97 4.27
N GLN A 25 9.64 0.34 4.38
CA GLN A 25 9.56 -1.10 4.61
C GLN A 25 9.69 -1.83 3.27
N SER A 26 10.81 -2.52 3.06
CA SER A 26 11.03 -3.38 1.89
C SER A 26 10.74 -4.83 2.26
N VAL A 27 9.96 -5.54 1.45
CA VAL A 27 9.62 -6.96 1.66
C VAL A 27 9.95 -7.75 0.41
N TYR A 28 10.78 -8.78 0.56
CA TYR A 28 11.17 -9.65 -0.56
C TYR A 28 10.12 -10.73 -0.80
N ALA A 29 9.33 -10.57 -1.87
CA ALA A 29 8.20 -11.44 -2.17
C ALA A 29 8.47 -12.47 -3.29
N TYR A 30 9.60 -12.42 -3.99
CA TYR A 30 9.82 -13.20 -5.21
C TYR A 30 9.69 -14.73 -5.03
N ASN A 31 10.25 -15.29 -3.95
CA ASN A 31 10.25 -16.74 -3.70
C ASN A 31 9.33 -17.17 -2.54
N ASN A 32 8.77 -16.22 -1.80
CA ASN A 32 8.05 -16.47 -0.55
C ASN A 32 6.66 -15.84 -0.52
N GLU A 33 6.14 -15.44 -1.69
CA GLU A 33 4.78 -14.91 -1.78
C GLU A 33 3.74 -16.02 -1.74
N ASP A 34 2.77 -15.82 -0.86
CA ASP A 34 1.53 -16.56 -0.76
C ASP A 34 0.33 -15.66 -1.11
N PHE A 35 -0.78 -16.27 -1.52
CA PHE A 35 -2.00 -15.55 -1.90
C PHE A 35 -3.14 -15.86 -0.93
N GLY A 36 -3.87 -14.82 -0.54
CA GLY A 36 -5.00 -14.89 0.35
C GLY A 36 -5.07 -13.68 1.31
N PRO A 37 -6.18 -13.50 2.03
CA PRO A 37 -6.37 -12.36 2.93
C PRO A 37 -5.33 -12.24 4.06
N ASN A 38 -4.80 -13.40 4.47
CA ASN A 38 -3.82 -13.53 5.55
C ASN A 38 -2.39 -13.74 5.05
N SER A 39 -2.18 -13.66 3.74
CA SER A 39 -0.87 -13.85 3.13
C SER A 39 0.08 -12.70 3.45
N LEU A 40 1.37 -12.85 3.12
CA LEU A 40 2.44 -11.89 3.35
C LEU A 40 2.02 -10.48 2.90
N LEU A 41 1.61 -10.35 1.64
CA LEU A 41 1.15 -9.08 1.07
C LEU A 41 -0.38 -8.91 1.16
N GLY A 42 -1.11 -9.98 1.50
CA GLY A 42 -2.57 -9.96 1.64
C GLY A 42 -3.30 -9.83 0.31
N ARG A 43 -2.65 -10.25 -0.78
CA ARG A 43 -3.17 -10.19 -2.16
C ARG A 43 -3.91 -11.47 -2.47
N ALA A 44 -4.99 -11.40 -3.25
CA ALA A 44 -5.66 -12.62 -3.71
C ALA A 44 -4.98 -13.24 -4.95
N SER A 45 -4.19 -12.47 -5.68
CA SER A 45 -3.45 -12.91 -6.88
C SER A 45 -2.28 -11.97 -7.18
N ASP A 46 -1.29 -12.53 -7.88
CA ASP A 46 -0.16 -11.86 -8.53
C ASP A 46 -0.53 -10.75 -9.53
N ARG A 47 -1.79 -10.67 -9.96
CA ARG A 47 -2.30 -9.59 -10.82
C ARG A 47 -2.69 -8.32 -10.07
N GLU A 48 -2.78 -8.36 -8.75
CA GLU A 48 -3.16 -7.19 -7.96
C GLU A 48 -1.98 -6.21 -7.84
N VAL A 49 -2.00 -5.13 -8.59
CA VAL A 49 -0.89 -4.14 -8.59
C VAL A 49 -0.86 -3.31 -7.29
N ALA A 50 -1.99 -3.19 -6.59
CA ALA A 50 -2.11 -2.39 -5.38
C ALA A 50 -2.35 -3.27 -4.14
N LEU A 51 -1.56 -3.04 -3.08
CA LEU A 51 -1.73 -3.70 -1.78
C LEU A 51 -2.88 -3.08 -0.99
N THR A 52 -4.09 -3.58 -1.22
CA THR A 52 -5.32 -2.96 -0.70
C THR A 52 -5.39 -2.94 0.83
N ARG A 53 -4.85 -3.96 1.52
CA ARG A 53 -4.83 -4.07 2.99
C ARG A 53 -4.01 -2.95 3.66
N PRO A 54 -2.70 -2.80 3.41
CA PRO A 54 -1.92 -1.69 3.97
C PRO A 54 -2.40 -0.32 3.46
N LEU A 55 -2.84 -0.23 2.20
CA LEU A 55 -3.39 1.02 1.63
C LEU A 55 -4.63 1.50 2.41
N ARG A 56 -5.61 0.62 2.65
CA ARG A 56 -6.82 0.97 3.43
C ARG A 56 -6.49 1.41 4.85
N LYS A 57 -5.53 0.74 5.50
CA LYS A 57 -5.05 1.09 6.84
C LYS A 57 -4.49 2.52 6.83
N LYS A 58 -3.54 2.82 5.94
CA LYS A 58 -2.93 4.14 5.81
C LYS A 58 -3.92 5.22 5.41
N LEU A 59 -4.82 4.94 4.47
CA LEU A 59 -5.89 5.89 4.10
C LEU A 59 -6.76 6.27 5.29
N THR A 60 -7.08 5.33 6.17
CA THR A 60 -7.88 5.61 7.37
C THR A 60 -7.08 6.40 8.42
N GLU A 61 -5.80 6.06 8.60
CA GLU A 61 -4.89 6.79 9.50
C GLU A 61 -4.72 8.26 9.08
N PHE A 62 -4.48 8.52 7.79
CA PHE A 62 -4.28 9.88 7.27
C PHE A 62 -5.59 10.68 7.12
N ASN A 63 -6.73 10.01 7.03
CA ASN A 63 -8.02 10.66 6.81
C ASN A 63 -9.04 10.25 7.90
N PRO A 64 -8.90 10.73 9.15
CA PRO A 64 -9.83 10.38 10.23
C PRO A 64 -11.29 10.78 9.92
N GLY A 65 -11.50 11.80 9.07
CA GLY A 65 -12.82 12.21 8.58
C GLY A 65 -13.44 11.31 7.50
N LEU A 66 -12.67 10.40 6.89
CA LEU A 66 -13.14 9.54 5.79
C LEU A 66 -14.31 8.64 6.24
N ARG A 67 -14.28 8.18 7.50
CA ARG A 67 -15.37 7.40 8.10
C ARG A 67 -16.70 8.16 8.10
N ARG A 68 -16.67 9.48 8.34
CA ARG A 68 -17.87 10.35 8.34
C ARG A 68 -18.46 10.53 6.94
N LEU A 69 -17.61 10.61 5.91
CA LEU A 69 -18.06 10.70 4.52
C LEU A 69 -18.59 9.36 3.98
N MET A 70 -17.97 8.23 4.34
CA MET A 70 -18.45 6.90 3.92
C MET A 70 -19.78 6.51 4.58
N THR A 71 -19.99 6.84 5.85
CA THR A 71 -21.28 6.60 6.54
C THR A 71 -22.41 7.46 5.98
N MET A 72 -22.12 8.68 5.48
CA MET A 72 -23.12 9.50 4.79
C MET A 72 -23.51 8.95 3.40
N ARG A 73 -22.67 8.14 2.76
CA ARG A 73 -22.86 7.71 1.35
C ARG A 73 -23.81 6.52 1.17
N TYR A 74 -24.16 5.79 2.23
CA TYR A 74 -25.09 4.66 2.15
C TYR A 74 -26.56 5.02 2.42
N GLY A 75 -26.87 6.28 2.77
CA GLY A 75 -28.20 6.65 3.26
C GLY A 75 -28.90 7.85 2.62
N ARG A 76 -28.22 8.80 1.96
CA ARG A 76 -28.90 9.94 1.34
C ARG A 76 -28.18 10.41 0.07
N SER A 77 -28.99 10.73 -0.93
CA SER A 77 -28.62 11.37 -2.19
C SER A 77 -27.53 12.42 -2.00
N TRP A 78 -26.48 12.32 -2.82
CA TRP A 78 -25.41 13.31 -2.90
C TRP A 78 -26.03 14.66 -3.26
N PRO A 79 -25.96 15.71 -2.41
CA PRO A 79 -26.36 17.02 -2.86
C PRO A 79 -25.31 17.45 -3.87
N ARG A 80 -25.72 17.55 -5.14
CA ARG A 80 -24.93 18.18 -6.21
C ARG A 80 -24.60 19.61 -5.75
N ARG A 81 -23.45 19.80 -5.12
CA ARG A 81 -22.90 21.12 -4.86
C ARG A 81 -21.86 21.41 -5.95
N PRO A 82 -22.03 22.50 -6.71
CA PRO A 82 -21.14 22.84 -7.79
C PRO A 82 -19.89 23.53 -7.20
N HIS A 83 -18.72 23.10 -7.64
CA HIS A 83 -17.43 23.80 -7.61
C HIS A 83 -16.88 24.27 -6.25
N ARG A 84 -15.92 23.52 -5.71
CA ARG A 84 -14.56 24.00 -5.31
C ARG A 84 -13.80 22.85 -4.66
N CYS A 85 -13.04 22.12 -5.48
CA CYS A 85 -11.86 21.42 -4.98
C CYS A 85 -10.77 22.49 -4.82
N LEU A 86 -10.54 22.95 -3.60
CA LEU A 86 -9.28 23.60 -3.23
C LEU A 86 -8.46 22.56 -2.49
N PHE A 87 -7.55 21.91 -3.21
CA PHE A 87 -6.39 21.29 -2.59
C PHE A 87 -5.46 22.43 -2.17
N ARG A 88 -5.26 22.59 -0.87
CA ARG A 88 -4.09 23.23 -0.29
C ARG A 88 -3.61 22.35 0.86
#